data_AF-A0A9D9XHS2-F1
#
_entry.id   AF-A0A9D9XHS2-F1
#
_cell.length_a   1.000
_cell.length_b   1.000
_cell.length_c   1.000
_cell.angle_alpha   90.00
_cell.angle_beta   90.00
_cell.angle_gamma   90.00
#
_symmetry.space_group_name_H-M   'P 1'
#
loop_
_entity.id
_entity.type
_entity.pdbx_description
1 polymer ?
#
loop_
_entity_poly.entity_id
_entity_poly.type
_entity_poly.pdbx_seq_one_letter_code
_entity_poly.pdbx_strand_id
1 'polypeptide(L)'
;MKLSLFLLASLAISLVTSLAAPARAQAVAETKPLAPLKAKQTGYAVKHSTVLVQQVLFGRAHGVALLAAACDADTPVGIETREAYAKWHAGQIHAIAKMSHDLAKWYFTSEAQNATDADIIKALNLKPQLDPNLSAKEMKDACATFAEMLRGERYDLSTLMTKFTAQGSAESSVKIPKIVPRPTVDVVR
;
A
#
# COMPACT_ATOMS: atom_id res chain seq x y z
N MET A 1 -47.17 34.70 -39.98
CA MET A 1 -46.80 35.95 -40.68
C MET A 1 -46.89 37.13 -39.72
N LYS A 2 -45.75 37.71 -39.32
CA LYS A 2 -45.47 39.16 -39.22
C LYS A 2 -44.25 39.38 -38.32
N LEU A 3 -43.16 39.77 -38.97
CA LEU A 3 -42.11 40.61 -38.39
C LEU A 3 -42.74 41.92 -37.90
N SER A 4 -42.26 42.47 -36.78
CA SER A 4 -41.51 43.75 -36.78
C SER A 4 -41.53 44.50 -35.44
N LEU A 5 -40.32 45.01 -35.14
CA LEU A 5 -39.99 46.32 -34.56
C LEU A 5 -40.14 46.59 -33.05
N PHE A 6 -38.96 46.60 -32.40
CA PHE A 6 -38.33 47.72 -31.67
C PHE A 6 -39.25 48.70 -30.91
N LEU A 7 -38.99 48.92 -29.62
CA LEU A 7 -38.31 50.13 -29.10
C LEU A 7 -38.24 50.11 -27.55
N LEU A 8 -37.08 50.56 -27.06
CA LEU A 8 -36.83 51.38 -25.86
C LEU A 8 -36.69 50.79 -24.44
N ALA A 9 -35.50 51.11 -23.92
CA ALA A 9 -35.23 51.70 -22.60
C ALA A 9 -35.25 50.77 -21.39
N SER A 10 -34.05 50.52 -20.84
CA SER A 10 -33.65 51.14 -19.56
C SER A 10 -32.22 50.72 -19.22
N LEU A 11 -31.28 51.66 -19.39
CA LEU A 11 -29.92 51.52 -18.89
C LEU A 11 -29.93 52.01 -17.43
N ALA A 12 -30.13 51.10 -16.48
CA ALA A 12 -29.94 51.36 -15.06
C ALA A 12 -28.54 50.86 -14.66
N ILE A 13 -27.59 51.79 -14.58
CA ILE A 13 -26.26 51.55 -14.01
C ILE A 13 -26.43 51.52 -12.50
N SER A 14 -26.28 50.34 -11.89
CA SER A 14 -26.07 50.21 -10.45
C SER A 14 -24.70 49.57 -10.19
N LEU A 15 -23.83 50.40 -9.62
CA LEU A 15 -22.52 50.08 -9.08
C LEU A 15 -22.60 48.90 -8.09
N VAL A 16 -21.83 47.85 -8.34
CA VAL A 16 -21.38 46.92 -7.29
C VAL A 16 -19.87 47.05 -7.21
N THR A 17 -19.42 47.83 -6.24
CA THR A 17 -18.02 47.93 -5.82
C THR A 17 -17.60 46.60 -5.17
N SER A 18 -16.87 45.79 -5.92
CA SER A 18 -16.29 44.54 -5.43
C SER A 18 -15.11 44.86 -4.50
N LEU A 19 -15.24 44.54 -3.21
CA LEU A 19 -14.13 44.56 -2.27
C LEU A 19 -13.18 43.40 -2.63
N ALA A 20 -12.07 43.73 -3.29
CA ALA A 20 -10.96 42.81 -3.46
C ALA A 20 -10.27 42.58 -2.11
N ALA A 21 -10.50 41.40 -1.52
CA ALA A 21 -9.68 40.91 -0.42
C ALA A 21 -8.24 40.72 -0.92
N PRO A 22 -7.20 41.12 -0.16
CA PRO A 22 -5.83 40.86 -0.55
C PRO A 22 -5.60 39.35 -0.43
N ALA A 23 -5.43 38.68 -1.57
CA ALA A 23 -4.91 37.34 -1.66
C ALA A 23 -3.50 37.36 -1.05
N ARG A 24 -3.38 36.93 0.21
CA ARG A 24 -2.11 36.67 0.85
C ARG A 24 -1.49 35.50 0.08
N ALA A 25 -0.58 35.81 -0.84
CA ALA A 25 0.25 34.82 -1.51
C ALA A 25 0.95 34.01 -0.41
N GLN A 26 0.42 32.82 -0.14
CA GLN A 26 1.13 31.82 0.64
C GLN A 26 2.31 31.42 -0.24
N ALA A 27 3.51 31.84 0.16
CA ALA A 27 4.73 31.31 -0.39
C ALA A 27 4.66 29.79 -0.21
N VAL A 28 4.44 29.08 -1.31
CA VAL A 28 4.59 27.63 -1.38
C VAL A 28 6.05 27.41 -1.08
N ALA A 29 6.35 26.97 0.14
CA ALA A 29 7.71 26.61 0.51
C ALA A 29 8.16 25.54 -0.49
N GLU A 30 9.15 25.89 -1.30
CA GLU A 30 9.80 24.98 -2.23
C GLU A 30 10.46 23.88 -1.40
N THR A 31 9.79 22.73 -1.29
CA THR A 31 10.33 21.55 -0.64
C THR A 31 11.54 21.09 -1.43
N LYS A 32 12.72 21.49 -0.97
CA LYS A 32 13.99 20.92 -1.42
C LYS A 32 13.84 19.38 -1.42
N PRO A 33 14.18 18.69 -2.53
CA PRO A 33 14.11 17.25 -2.59
C PRO A 33 14.88 16.67 -1.39
N LEU A 34 14.18 15.91 -0.54
CA LEU A 34 14.82 15.20 0.55
C LEU A 34 15.87 14.25 -0.06
N ALA A 35 17.06 14.22 0.53
CA ALA A 35 18.10 13.29 0.09
C ALA A 35 17.54 11.85 0.13
N PRO A 36 17.90 10.97 -0.82
CA PRO A 36 17.41 9.60 -0.82
C PRO A 36 17.71 8.92 0.52
N LEU A 37 16.67 8.37 1.14
CA LEU A 37 16.82 7.63 2.40
C LEU A 37 17.70 6.40 2.18
N LYS A 38 18.63 6.17 3.12
CA LYS A 38 19.52 5.00 3.08
C LYS A 38 19.01 3.96 4.06
N ALA A 39 18.49 2.85 3.53
CA ALA A 39 18.09 1.72 4.35
C ALA A 39 19.30 1.15 5.11
N LYS A 40 19.14 0.90 6.42
CA LYS A 40 20.17 0.30 7.29
C LYS A 40 20.32 -1.20 7.08
N GLN A 41 19.29 -1.81 6.52
CA GLN A 41 19.24 -3.22 6.14
C GLN A 41 18.45 -3.35 4.84
N THR A 42 18.62 -4.47 4.13
CA THR A 42 17.96 -4.70 2.84
C THR A 42 17.53 -6.17 2.73
N GLY A 43 16.55 -6.42 1.87
CA GLY A 43 16.01 -7.75 1.61
C GLY A 43 15.16 -8.31 2.76
N TYR A 44 14.88 -9.61 2.67
CA TYR A 44 14.00 -10.31 3.59
C TYR A 44 14.69 -10.65 4.92
N ALA A 45 13.98 -10.42 6.01
CA ALA A 45 14.44 -10.63 7.38
C ALA A 45 14.15 -12.06 7.83
N VAL A 46 14.74 -13.07 7.16
CA VAL A 46 14.43 -14.50 7.40
C VAL A 46 14.64 -14.99 8.83
N LYS A 47 15.46 -14.28 9.62
CA LYS A 47 15.71 -14.56 11.05
C LYS A 47 14.73 -13.86 12.00
N HIS A 48 13.82 -13.04 11.49
CA HIS A 48 12.85 -12.27 12.26
C HIS A 48 11.45 -12.57 11.72
N SER A 49 10.83 -13.65 12.19
CA SER A 49 9.57 -14.19 11.66
C SER A 49 8.46 -13.15 11.53
N THR A 50 8.26 -12.31 12.56
CA THR A 50 7.26 -11.24 12.53
C THR A 50 7.51 -10.23 11.41
N VAL A 51 8.77 -9.81 11.21
CA VAL A 51 9.14 -8.89 10.13
C VAL A 51 8.98 -9.58 8.79
N LEU A 52 9.44 -10.83 8.66
CA LEU A 52 9.33 -11.61 7.43
C LEU A 52 7.88 -11.73 6.95
N VAL A 53 6.95 -12.01 7.86
CA VAL A 53 5.51 -12.07 7.54
C VAL A 53 5.03 -10.74 6.97
N GLN A 54 5.37 -9.62 7.61
CA GLN A 54 4.98 -8.30 7.13
C GLN A 54 5.59 -7.99 5.76
N GLN A 55 6.85 -8.37 5.52
CA GLN A 55 7.50 -8.20 4.22
C GLN A 55 6.77 -8.97 3.11
N VAL A 56 6.39 -10.22 3.37
CA VAL A 56 5.66 -11.06 2.41
C VAL A 56 4.27 -10.51 2.12
N LEU A 57 3.54 -10.07 3.17
CA LEU A 57 2.20 -9.52 3.02
C LEU A 57 2.21 -8.14 2.36
N PHE A 58 3.21 -7.29 2.66
CA PHE A 58 3.42 -6.02 1.97
C PHE A 58 3.75 -6.24 0.49
N GLY A 59 4.65 -7.18 0.18
CA GLY A 59 4.97 -7.55 -1.21
C GLY A 59 3.76 -8.06 -1.98
N ARG A 60 2.84 -8.76 -1.31
CA ARG A 60 1.56 -9.16 -1.90
C ARG A 60 0.64 -7.98 -2.19
N ALA A 61 0.51 -7.03 -1.25
CA ALA A 61 -0.27 -5.81 -1.45
C ALA A 61 0.26 -5.01 -2.64
N HIS A 62 1.59 -4.86 -2.72
CA HIS A 62 2.28 -4.22 -3.84
C HIS A 62 1.99 -4.91 -5.17
N GLY A 63 2.09 -6.24 -5.22
CA GLY A 63 1.77 -7.00 -6.44
C GLY A 63 0.31 -6.85 -6.89
N VAL A 64 -0.64 -6.79 -5.95
CA VAL A 64 -2.05 -6.51 -6.27
C VAL A 64 -2.21 -5.10 -6.86
N ALA A 65 -1.55 -4.10 -6.28
CA ALA A 65 -1.60 -2.73 -6.80
C ALA A 65 -1.02 -2.62 -8.21
N LEU A 66 0.09 -3.30 -8.49
CA LEU A 66 0.68 -3.35 -9.83
C LEU A 66 -0.26 -3.98 -10.86
N LEU A 67 -0.91 -5.10 -10.50
CA LEU A 67 -1.85 -5.76 -11.40
C LEU A 67 -3.11 -4.93 -11.61
N ALA A 68 -3.64 -4.30 -10.56
CA ALA A 68 -4.78 -3.39 -10.66
C ALA A 68 -4.47 -2.24 -11.63
N ALA A 69 -3.30 -1.60 -11.50
CA ALA A 69 -2.87 -0.53 -12.38
C ALA A 69 -2.68 -0.99 -13.83
N ALA A 70 -2.16 -2.20 -14.05
CA ALA A 70 -1.99 -2.75 -15.40
C ALA A 70 -3.33 -3.13 -16.06
N CYS A 71 -4.34 -3.47 -15.28
CA CYS A 71 -5.69 -3.77 -15.74
C CYS A 71 -6.60 -2.54 -15.83
N ASP A 72 -6.12 -1.36 -15.40
CA ASP A 72 -6.87 -0.12 -15.41
C ASP A 72 -7.02 0.43 -16.84
N ALA A 73 -8.19 0.18 -17.45
CA ALA A 73 -8.53 0.61 -18.80
C ALA A 73 -10.00 1.04 -18.89
N ASP A 74 -10.35 1.80 -19.93
CA ASP A 74 -11.73 2.19 -20.25
C ASP A 74 -12.49 1.05 -20.95
N THR A 75 -12.58 -0.08 -20.26
CA THR A 75 -13.32 -1.28 -20.68
C THR A 75 -14.17 -1.78 -19.51
N PRO A 76 -15.20 -2.62 -19.75
CA PRO A 76 -15.98 -3.21 -18.67
C PRO A 76 -15.11 -3.95 -17.62
N VAL A 77 -14.11 -4.70 -18.06
CA VAL A 77 -13.16 -5.41 -17.17
C VAL A 77 -12.29 -4.44 -16.37
N GLY A 78 -11.86 -3.34 -16.98
CA GLY A 78 -11.07 -2.31 -16.29
C GLY A 78 -11.88 -1.56 -15.23
N ILE A 79 -13.15 -1.27 -15.51
CA ILE A 79 -14.08 -0.70 -14.51
C ILE A 79 -14.26 -1.66 -13.33
N GLU A 80 -14.56 -2.94 -13.61
CA GLU A 80 -14.71 -3.96 -12.56
C GLU A 80 -13.43 -4.11 -11.72
N THR A 81 -12.26 -4.06 -12.37
CA THR A 81 -10.95 -4.10 -11.70
C THR A 81 -10.80 -2.94 -10.73
N ARG A 82 -11.09 -1.69 -11.16
CA ARG A 82 -10.98 -0.51 -10.31
C ARG A 82 -11.90 -0.60 -9.09
N GLU A 83 -13.15 -1.01 -9.29
CA GLU A 83 -14.13 -1.18 -8.21
C GLU A 83 -13.71 -2.28 -7.22
N ALA A 84 -13.28 -3.43 -7.73
CA ALA A 84 -12.82 -4.55 -6.92
C ALA A 84 -11.56 -4.17 -6.11
N TYR A 85 -10.59 -3.51 -6.75
CA TYR A 85 -9.38 -3.04 -6.08
C TYR A 85 -9.69 -1.99 -5.01
N ALA A 86 -10.53 -0.99 -5.31
CA ALA A 86 -10.90 0.04 -4.34
C ALA A 86 -11.60 -0.56 -3.11
N LYS A 87 -12.54 -1.48 -3.33
CA LYS A 87 -13.23 -2.19 -2.24
C LYS A 87 -12.27 -3.04 -1.41
N TRP A 88 -11.41 -3.82 -2.06
CA TRP A 88 -10.42 -4.63 -1.37
C TRP A 88 -9.44 -3.76 -0.57
N HIS A 89 -8.86 -2.73 -1.18
CA HIS A 89 -7.90 -1.83 -0.55
C HIS A 89 -8.50 -1.13 0.67
N ALA A 90 -9.75 -0.66 0.58
CA ALA A 90 -10.46 -0.09 1.71
C ALA A 90 -10.60 -1.07 2.89
N GLY A 91 -10.87 -2.35 2.62
CA GLY A 91 -10.92 -3.40 3.64
C GLY A 91 -9.55 -3.79 4.22
N GLN A 92 -8.45 -3.50 3.51
CA GLN A 92 -7.09 -3.85 3.93
C GLN A 92 -6.27 -2.65 4.46
N ILE A 93 -6.83 -1.45 4.44
CA ILE A 93 -6.09 -0.20 4.66
C ILE A 93 -5.32 -0.16 5.99
N HIS A 94 -5.92 -0.67 7.07
CA HIS A 94 -5.26 -0.72 8.38
C HIS A 94 -4.10 -1.71 8.41
N ALA A 95 -4.24 -2.88 7.77
CA ALA A 95 -3.17 -3.87 7.69
C ALA A 95 -1.99 -3.33 6.86
N ILE A 96 -2.29 -2.71 5.71
CA ILE A 96 -1.27 -2.09 4.85
C ILE A 96 -0.54 -0.97 5.60
N ALA A 97 -1.27 -0.02 6.20
CA ALA A 97 -0.67 1.09 6.95
C ALA A 97 0.21 0.61 8.11
N LYS A 98 -0.22 -0.42 8.83
CA LYS A 98 0.58 -1.03 9.90
C LYS A 98 1.87 -1.64 9.36
N MET A 99 1.81 -2.41 8.28
CA MET A 99 3.00 -2.99 7.65
C MET A 99 3.95 -1.91 7.16
N SER A 100 3.45 -0.90 6.45
CA SER A 100 4.27 0.22 5.96
C SER A 100 5.02 0.89 7.11
N HIS A 101 4.32 1.21 8.19
CA HIS A 101 4.92 1.83 9.37
C HIS A 101 5.97 0.94 10.05
N ASP A 102 5.66 -0.33 10.28
CA ASP A 102 6.58 -1.25 10.97
C ASP A 102 7.80 -1.60 10.11
N LEU A 103 7.62 -1.76 8.80
CA LEU A 103 8.71 -1.97 7.85
C LEU A 103 9.56 -0.71 7.67
N ALA A 104 8.96 0.48 7.71
CA ALA A 104 9.70 1.74 7.72
C ALA A 104 10.63 1.80 8.95
N LYS A 105 10.13 1.44 10.13
CA LYS A 105 10.93 1.34 11.36
C LYS A 105 12.06 0.32 11.22
N TRP A 106 11.75 -0.84 10.66
CA TRP A 106 12.74 -1.87 10.39
C TRP A 106 13.87 -1.35 9.49
N TYR A 107 13.55 -0.86 8.31
CA TYR A 107 14.55 -0.51 7.31
C TYR A 107 15.28 0.81 7.58
N PHE A 108 14.61 1.82 8.13
CA PHE A 108 15.11 3.19 8.17
C PHE A 108 15.35 3.71 9.59
N THR A 109 14.98 2.97 10.64
CA THR A 109 15.31 3.28 12.03
C THR A 109 14.89 4.70 12.44
N SER A 110 15.85 5.61 12.71
CA SER A 110 15.62 7.02 13.06
C SER A 110 15.02 7.87 11.95
N GLU A 111 15.01 7.38 10.70
CA GLU A 111 14.44 8.07 9.55
C GLU A 111 13.09 7.46 9.10
N ALA A 112 12.53 6.53 9.86
CA ALA A 112 11.30 5.81 9.51
C ALA A 112 10.10 6.71 9.22
N GLN A 113 9.97 7.84 9.93
CA GLN A 113 8.91 8.84 9.73
C GLN A 113 8.98 9.55 8.37
N ASN A 114 10.14 9.52 7.71
CA ASN A 114 10.33 10.10 6.39
C ASN A 114 10.18 9.06 5.28
N ALA A 115 10.16 7.77 5.62
CA ALA A 115 10.13 6.68 4.65
C ALA A 115 8.75 6.55 4.01
N THR A 116 8.75 6.42 2.70
CA THR A 116 7.55 6.14 1.90
C THR A 116 7.46 4.67 1.54
N ASP A 117 6.30 4.22 1.06
CA ASP A 117 6.15 2.86 0.53
C ASP A 117 7.13 2.58 -0.62
N ALA A 118 7.48 3.60 -1.42
CA ALA A 118 8.48 3.48 -2.49
C ALA A 118 9.89 3.17 -1.94
N ASP A 119 10.23 3.68 -0.76
CA ASP A 119 11.50 3.37 -0.11
C ASP A 119 11.51 1.94 0.43
N ILE A 120 10.37 1.48 0.97
CA ILE A 120 10.20 0.08 1.43
C ILE A 120 10.28 -0.89 0.24
N ILE A 121 9.63 -0.58 -0.89
CA ILE A 121 9.72 -1.34 -2.15
C ILE A 121 11.18 -1.51 -2.58
N LYS A 122 11.96 -0.43 -2.56
CA LYS A 122 13.40 -0.46 -2.89
C LYS A 122 14.18 -1.30 -1.87
N ALA A 123 13.94 -1.11 -0.57
CA ALA A 123 14.63 -1.85 0.49
C ALA A 123 14.37 -3.36 0.42
N LEU A 124 13.17 -3.76 0.01
CA LEU A 124 12.79 -5.16 -0.24
C LEU A 124 13.23 -5.71 -1.60
N ASN A 125 13.79 -4.87 -2.48
CA ASN A 125 14.11 -5.21 -3.87
C ASN A 125 12.88 -5.72 -4.65
N LEU A 126 11.70 -5.15 -4.38
CA LEU A 126 10.49 -5.43 -5.15
C LEU A 126 10.55 -4.70 -6.50
N LYS A 127 10.02 -5.35 -7.53
CA LYS A 127 9.92 -4.73 -8.86
C LYS A 127 8.92 -3.56 -8.81
N PRO A 128 9.24 -2.39 -9.37
CA PRO A 128 8.33 -1.23 -9.37
C PRO A 128 7.22 -1.34 -10.42
N GLN A 129 7.29 -2.35 -11.29
CA GLN A 129 6.36 -2.60 -12.38
C GLN A 129 6.27 -4.11 -12.63
N LEU A 130 5.20 -4.54 -13.32
CA LEU A 130 5.10 -5.92 -13.80
C LEU A 130 6.21 -6.23 -14.82
N ASP A 131 6.46 -7.52 -15.06
CA ASP A 131 7.43 -7.94 -16.08
C ASP A 131 6.98 -7.42 -17.46
N PRO A 132 7.82 -6.62 -18.16
CA PRO A 132 7.48 -6.09 -19.47
C PRO A 132 7.31 -7.17 -20.55
N ASN A 133 7.73 -8.41 -20.29
CA ASN A 133 7.61 -9.53 -21.23
C ASN A 133 6.32 -10.34 -21.05
N LEU A 134 5.41 -9.95 -20.15
CA LEU A 134 4.10 -10.60 -20.04
C LEU A 134 3.36 -10.51 -21.37
N SER A 135 2.91 -11.66 -21.87
CA SER A 135 2.14 -11.70 -23.11
C SER A 135 0.78 -11.02 -22.93
N ALA A 136 0.23 -10.51 -24.04
CA ALA A 136 -1.12 -9.94 -24.04
C ALA A 136 -2.18 -10.96 -23.56
N LYS A 137 -1.97 -12.25 -23.81
CA LYS A 137 -2.86 -13.32 -23.32
C LYS A 137 -2.77 -13.47 -21.80
N GLU A 138 -1.57 -13.54 -21.24
CA GLU A 138 -1.38 -13.64 -19.78
C GLU A 138 -1.99 -12.43 -19.07
N MET A 139 -1.79 -11.22 -19.62
CA MET A 139 -2.41 -10.03 -19.06
C MET A 139 -3.94 -10.07 -19.15
N LYS A 140 -4.50 -10.46 -20.30
CA LYS A 140 -5.95 -10.57 -20.46
C LYS A 140 -6.55 -11.55 -19.45
N ASP A 141 -5.94 -12.72 -19.28
CA ASP A 141 -6.41 -13.76 -18.36
C ASP A 141 -6.30 -13.29 -16.89
N ALA A 142 -5.24 -12.57 -16.55
CA ALA A 142 -5.04 -12.00 -15.21
C ALA A 142 -6.10 -10.93 -14.89
N CYS A 143 -6.39 -10.01 -15.82
CA CYS A 143 -7.42 -8.99 -15.60
C CYS A 143 -8.82 -9.59 -15.51
N ALA A 144 -9.13 -10.61 -16.34
CA ALA A 144 -10.43 -11.27 -16.33
C ALA A 144 -10.75 -11.97 -14.99
N THR A 145 -9.74 -12.39 -14.24
CA THR A 145 -9.90 -13.12 -12.97
C THR A 145 -9.54 -12.29 -11.73
N PHE A 146 -9.15 -11.02 -11.92
CA PHE A 146 -8.64 -10.16 -10.86
C PHE A 146 -9.64 -9.98 -9.70
N ALA A 147 -10.90 -9.66 -10.02
CA ALA A 147 -11.93 -9.44 -9.00
C ALA A 147 -12.25 -10.71 -8.20
N GLU A 148 -12.25 -11.88 -8.84
CA GLU A 148 -12.41 -13.18 -8.19
C GLU A 148 -11.24 -13.48 -7.25
N MET A 149 -10.02 -13.30 -7.74
CA MET A 149 -8.79 -13.50 -6.99
C MET A 149 -8.81 -12.77 -5.64
N LEU A 150 -9.23 -11.50 -5.60
CA LEU A 150 -9.25 -10.67 -4.39
C LEU A 150 -10.18 -11.18 -3.28
N ARG A 151 -11.13 -12.08 -3.59
CA ARG A 151 -12.03 -12.69 -2.60
C ARG A 151 -11.38 -13.85 -1.84
N GLY A 152 -10.26 -14.38 -2.33
CA GLY A 152 -9.58 -15.50 -1.70
C GLY A 152 -8.87 -15.13 -0.40
N GLU A 153 -8.83 -16.05 0.56
CA GLU A 153 -8.20 -15.85 1.89
C GLU A 153 -6.74 -15.38 1.80
N ARG A 154 -6.03 -15.81 0.74
CA ARG A 154 -4.64 -15.42 0.49
C ARG A 154 -4.47 -13.91 0.23
N TYR A 155 -5.55 -13.16 0.00
CA TYR A 155 -5.55 -11.70 -0.20
C TYR A 155 -6.23 -10.95 0.95
N ASP A 156 -6.73 -11.64 1.98
CA ASP A 156 -7.22 -11.01 3.20
C ASP A 156 -6.05 -10.74 4.17
N LEU A 157 -5.35 -9.63 3.92
CA LEU A 157 -4.15 -9.23 4.66
C LEU A 157 -4.44 -8.98 6.13
N SER A 158 -5.59 -8.39 6.47
CA SER A 158 -6.03 -8.12 7.83
C SER A 158 -6.18 -9.42 8.63
N THR A 159 -6.86 -10.43 8.06
CA THR A 159 -6.99 -11.75 8.69
C THR A 159 -5.63 -12.44 8.82
N LEU A 160 -4.81 -12.41 7.77
CA LEU A 160 -3.47 -13.01 7.79
C LEU A 160 -2.59 -12.37 8.87
N MET A 161 -2.55 -11.04 8.96
CA MET A 161 -1.79 -10.30 9.97
C MET A 161 -2.20 -10.67 11.40
N THR A 162 -3.51 -10.83 11.63
CA THR A 162 -4.06 -11.22 12.93
C THR A 162 -3.64 -12.63 13.30
N LYS A 163 -3.74 -13.59 12.36
CA LYS A 163 -3.31 -14.98 12.57
C LYS A 163 -1.84 -15.07 12.99
N PHE A 164 -0.96 -14.36 12.31
CA PHE A 164 0.48 -14.37 12.63
C PHE A 164 0.81 -13.69 13.96
N THR A 165 0.08 -12.62 14.31
CA THR A 165 0.26 -11.96 15.60
C THR A 165 -0.16 -12.87 16.76
N ALA A 166 -1.28 -13.59 16.61
CA ALA A 166 -1.77 -14.53 17.63
C ALA A 166 -0.84 -15.74 17.80
N GLN A 167 -0.29 -16.27 16.70
CA GLN A 167 0.63 -17.42 16.74
C GLN A 167 1.99 -17.07 17.37
N GLY A 168 2.52 -15.87 17.10
CA GLY A 168 3.76 -15.40 17.75
C GLY A 168 3.63 -15.23 19.27
N SER A 169 2.44 -14.90 19.78
CA SER A 169 2.16 -14.82 21.22
C SER A 169 2.01 -16.20 21.88
N ALA A 170 1.52 -17.20 21.15
CA ALA A 170 1.37 -18.57 21.66
C ALA A 170 2.72 -19.29 21.79
N GLU A 171 3.64 -19.15 20.83
CA GLU A 171 4.99 -19.72 20.91
C GLU A 171 5.85 -19.07 22.00
N SER A 172 5.66 -17.77 22.27
CA SER A 172 6.37 -17.09 23.37
C SER A 172 5.96 -17.56 24.76
N SER A 173 4.83 -18.27 24.88
CA SER A 173 4.30 -18.81 26.15
C SER A 173 4.65 -20.28 26.40
N VAL A 174 5.38 -20.94 25.49
CA VAL A 174 5.85 -22.31 25.71
C VAL A 174 6.99 -22.28 26.72
N LYS A 175 6.68 -22.63 27.99
CA LYS A 175 7.69 -22.94 29.01
C LYS A 175 8.58 -24.05 28.47
N ILE A 176 9.82 -23.71 28.10
CA ILE A 176 10.85 -24.70 27.76
C ILE A 176 10.95 -25.64 28.97
N PRO A 177 10.64 -26.94 28.82
CA PRO A 177 10.86 -27.90 29.90
C PRO A 177 12.34 -27.86 30.26
N LYS A 178 12.66 -27.70 31.56
CA LYS A 178 14.03 -27.87 32.05
C LYS A 178 14.49 -29.25 31.57
N ILE A 179 15.46 -29.27 30.65
CA ILE A 179 16.15 -30.49 30.27
C ILE A 179 16.88 -30.96 31.52
N VAL A 180 16.34 -31.98 32.17
CA VAL A 180 17.01 -32.65 33.29
C VAL A 180 18.21 -33.39 32.69
N PRO A 181 19.44 -33.14 33.16
CA PRO A 181 20.60 -33.88 32.72
C PRO A 181 20.36 -35.38 32.93
N ARG A 182 20.52 -36.17 31.87
CA ARG A 182 20.51 -37.63 31.95
C ARG A 182 21.67 -38.05 32.85
N PRO A 183 21.45 -38.85 33.92
CA PRO A 183 22.55 -39.35 34.72
C PRO A 183 23.47 -40.22 33.86
N THR A 184 24.77 -39.94 33.93
CA THR A 184 25.82 -40.77 33.35
C THR A 184 25.77 -42.14 34.01
N VAL A 185 25.54 -43.17 33.21
CA VAL A 185 25.70 -44.55 33.66
C VAL A 185 27.19 -44.82 33.70
N ASP A 186 27.74 -44.97 34.90
CA ASP A 186 29.10 -45.44 35.10
C ASP A 186 29.23 -46.85 34.52
N VAL A 187 30.04 -46.98 33.47
CA VAL A 187 30.45 -48.26 32.93
C VAL A 187 31.49 -48.84 33.88
N VAL A 188 31.03 -49.76 34.74
CA VAL A 188 31.92 -50.60 35.55
C VAL A 188 32.72 -51.50 34.60
N ARG A 189 34.04 -51.48 34.82
CA ARG A 189 35.09 -52.08 34.00
C ARG A 189 35.17 -53.60 34.16
#